data_AF-A0A803VYR7-F1
#
_entry.id   AF-A0A803VYR7-F1
#
_cell.length_a   1.000
_cell.length_b   1.000
_cell.length_c   1.000
_cell.angle_alpha   90.00
_cell.angle_beta   90.00
_cell.angle_gamma   90.00
#
_symmetry.space_group_name_H-M   'P 1'
#
loop_
_entity.id
_entity.type
_entity.pdbx_description
1 polymer ?
#
loop_
_entity_poly.entity_id
_entity_poly.type
_entity_poly.pdbx_seq_one_letter_code
_entity_poly.pdbx_strand_id
1 'polypeptide(L)'
;MASRERLYELWMLYCNKKDPDYLKLWLDSFVSSYEQFLDVDFEKLPTRVDDIPPGISLLPDNILQVLRLQLLQCVQKMSDGLEEQQQTLSLLLVKFFIILCRNLANVEEIGMCSYINHVITMTTLYIQQLKSKTKEKEVEDQTPIEEFVRHALAFCESLYDPYRNWRQRIAGYVWTSTGL
;
A
#
# COMPACT_ATOMS: atom_id res chain seq x y z
N MET A 1 5.78 0.84 -17.51
CA MET A 1 4.46 0.21 -17.27
C MET A 1 4.58 -1.27 -17.55
N ALA A 2 4.25 -2.14 -16.58
CA ALA A 2 4.19 -3.57 -16.85
C ALA A 2 2.98 -3.86 -17.75
N SER A 3 3.13 -4.74 -18.74
CA SER A 3 1.98 -5.15 -19.55
C SER A 3 1.03 -6.01 -18.71
N ARG A 4 -0.27 -5.99 -19.04
CA ARG A 4 -1.26 -6.89 -18.39
C ARG A 4 -0.87 -8.36 -18.53
N GLU A 5 -0.29 -8.72 -19.67
CA GLU A 5 0.26 -10.05 -19.95
C GLU A 5 1.33 -10.43 -18.92
N ARG A 6 2.24 -9.50 -18.59
CA ARG A 6 3.30 -9.76 -17.60
C ARG A 6 2.74 -10.01 -16.21
N LEU A 7 1.74 -9.22 -15.77
CA LEU A 7 1.06 -9.44 -14.49
C LEU A 7 0.35 -10.80 -14.47
N TYR A 8 -0.29 -11.19 -15.57
CA TYR A 8 -0.92 -12.50 -15.68
C TYR A 8 0.09 -13.64 -15.60
N GLU A 9 1.21 -13.56 -16.34
CA GLU A 9 2.29 -14.55 -16.28
C GLU A 9 2.86 -14.74 -14.87
N LEU A 10 3.18 -13.63 -14.19
CA LEU A 10 3.73 -13.66 -12.83
C LEU A 10 2.74 -14.30 -11.85
N TRP A 11 1.45 -13.99 -11.99
CA TRP A 11 0.40 -14.61 -11.18
C TRP A 11 0.30 -16.12 -11.42
N MET A 12 0.34 -16.55 -12.69
CA MET A 12 0.31 -17.97 -13.04
C MET A 12 1.53 -18.73 -12.51
N LEU A 13 2.72 -18.11 -12.59
CA LEU A 13 3.94 -18.67 -12.02
C LEU A 13 3.85 -18.83 -10.50
N TYR A 14 3.33 -17.81 -9.79
CA TYR A 14 3.06 -17.90 -8.36
C TYR A 14 2.06 -19.03 -8.05
N CYS A 15 0.95 -19.12 -8.78
CA CYS A 15 -0.06 -20.15 -8.58
C CYS A 15 0.49 -21.57 -8.75
N ASN A 16 1.36 -21.78 -9.75
CA ASN A 16 1.95 -23.08 -10.07
C ASN A 16 3.11 -23.46 -9.15
N LYS A 17 4.03 -22.53 -8.87
CA LYS A 17 5.27 -22.81 -8.12
C LYS A 17 5.14 -22.57 -6.61
N LYS A 18 4.13 -21.80 -6.17
CA LYS A 18 3.92 -21.37 -4.77
C LYS A 18 5.13 -20.64 -4.16
N ASP A 19 5.96 -20.05 -5.01
CA ASP A 19 7.18 -19.36 -4.61
C ASP A 19 6.86 -17.86 -4.38
N PRO A 20 7.10 -17.34 -3.15
CA PRO A 20 6.75 -15.97 -2.78
C PRO A 20 7.47 -14.89 -3.60
N ASP A 21 8.60 -15.21 -4.24
CA ASP A 21 9.32 -14.25 -5.07
C ASP A 21 8.52 -13.82 -6.30
N TYR A 22 7.73 -14.73 -6.90
CA TYR A 22 6.83 -14.35 -8.00
C TYR A 22 5.70 -13.42 -7.54
N LEU A 23 5.20 -13.60 -6.31
CA LEU A 23 4.22 -12.69 -5.74
C LEU A 23 4.82 -11.31 -5.49
N LYS A 24 6.06 -11.25 -5.00
CA LYS A 24 6.80 -10.00 -4.80
C LYS A 24 7.01 -9.28 -6.14
N LEU A 25 7.45 -10.00 -7.18
CA LEU A 25 7.60 -9.45 -8.54
C LEU A 25 6.28 -8.97 -9.12
N TRP A 26 5.19 -9.70 -8.87
CA TRP A 26 3.85 -9.30 -9.29
C TRP A 26 3.43 -7.98 -8.62
N LEU A 27 3.60 -7.88 -7.29
CA LEU A 27 3.27 -6.69 -6.52
C LEU A 27 4.10 -5.48 -6.98
N ASP A 28 5.40 -5.68 -7.16
CA ASP A 28 6.32 -4.64 -7.63
C ASP A 28 5.93 -4.13 -9.03
N SER A 29 5.62 -5.05 -9.95
CA SER A 29 5.16 -4.72 -11.31
C SER A 29 3.82 -3.97 -11.30
N PHE A 30 2.90 -4.35 -10.41
CA PHE A 30 1.62 -3.67 -10.26
C PHE A 30 1.82 -2.26 -9.70
N VAL A 31 2.53 -2.14 -8.57
CA VAL A 31 2.80 -0.86 -7.91
C VAL A 31 3.48 0.12 -8.86
N SER A 32 4.50 -0.34 -9.60
CA SER A 32 5.21 0.47 -10.60
C SER A 32 4.29 0.94 -11.75
N SER A 33 3.26 0.17 -12.09
CA SER A 33 2.32 0.54 -13.16
C SER A 33 1.33 1.63 -12.73
N TYR A 34 1.20 1.87 -11.43
CA TYR A 34 0.25 2.80 -10.83
C TYR A 34 0.93 3.80 -9.88
N GLU A 35 2.24 4.00 -10.02
CA GLU A 35 3.07 4.84 -9.13
C GLU A 35 2.60 6.30 -9.04
N GLN A 36 1.89 6.79 -10.07
CA GLN A 36 1.28 8.12 -10.08
C GLN A 36 0.27 8.32 -8.93
N PHE A 37 -0.37 7.24 -8.48
CA PHE A 37 -1.33 7.27 -7.36
C PHE A 37 -0.64 7.26 -5.98
N LEU A 38 0.66 6.95 -5.93
CA LEU A 38 1.49 7.06 -4.73
C LEU A 38 2.08 8.46 -4.64
N ASP A 39 1.57 9.25 -3.71
CA ASP A 39 2.04 10.60 -3.38
C ASP A 39 2.05 10.76 -1.86
N VAL A 40 3.06 10.15 -1.26
CA VAL A 40 3.20 10.08 0.18
C VAL A 40 3.74 11.40 0.74
N ASP A 41 4.63 12.06 0.01
CA ASP A 41 5.35 13.25 0.47
C ASP A 41 4.69 14.57 0.04
N PHE A 42 3.44 14.53 -0.47
CA PHE A 42 2.66 15.71 -0.85
C PHE A 42 3.27 16.57 -1.96
N GLU A 43 4.21 16.02 -2.72
CA GLU A 43 4.96 16.75 -3.74
C GLU A 43 4.15 16.90 -5.04
N LYS A 44 3.22 15.97 -5.30
CA LYS A 44 2.42 15.99 -6.52
C LYS A 44 1.22 16.92 -6.36
N LEU A 45 0.95 17.71 -7.40
CA LEU A 45 -0.33 18.39 -7.55
C LEU A 45 -1.48 17.36 -7.49
N PRO A 46 -2.69 17.74 -7.06
CA PRO A 46 -3.82 16.81 -6.97
C PRO A 46 -3.96 15.99 -8.25
N THR A 47 -4.12 14.67 -8.10
CA THR A 47 -4.25 13.72 -9.21
C THR A 47 -5.25 14.25 -10.23
N ARG A 48 -4.89 14.24 -11.51
CA ARG A 48 -5.74 14.79 -12.57
C ARG A 48 -7.03 13.97 -12.65
N VAL A 49 -8.14 14.62 -13.00
CA VAL A 49 -9.47 13.99 -13.11
C VAL A 49 -9.47 12.80 -14.08
N ASP A 50 -8.52 12.76 -15.02
CA ASP A 50 -8.42 11.74 -16.06
C ASP A 50 -7.68 10.45 -15.63
N ASP A 51 -7.01 10.45 -14.47
CA ASP A 51 -6.28 9.26 -14.00
C ASP A 51 -7.25 8.24 -13.40
N ILE A 52 -7.42 7.09 -14.06
CA ILE A 52 -8.35 6.05 -13.62
C ILE A 52 -7.63 5.05 -12.69
N PRO A 53 -7.96 5.00 -11.40
CA PRO A 53 -7.38 4.04 -10.48
C PRO A 53 -7.86 2.61 -10.79
N PRO A 54 -7.05 1.58 -10.51
CA PRO A 54 -7.41 0.20 -10.83
C PRO A 54 -8.62 -0.25 -9.99
N GLY A 55 -9.58 -0.90 -10.65
CA GLY A 55 -10.67 -1.61 -9.98
C GLY A 55 -10.25 -3.03 -9.56
N ILE A 56 -10.89 -3.56 -8.51
CA ILE A 56 -10.66 -4.95 -8.05
C ILE A 56 -10.95 -5.97 -9.16
N SER A 57 -11.85 -5.68 -10.10
CA SER A 57 -12.16 -6.55 -11.25
C SER A 57 -11.00 -6.80 -12.21
N LEU A 58 -9.92 -5.99 -12.15
CA LEU A 58 -8.71 -6.19 -12.94
C LEU A 58 -7.71 -7.13 -12.26
N LEU A 59 -7.95 -7.45 -11.00
CA LEU A 59 -7.07 -8.28 -10.20
C LEU A 59 -7.35 -9.77 -10.44
N PRO A 60 -6.33 -10.63 -10.31
CA PRO A 60 -6.55 -12.08 -10.36
C PRO A 60 -7.44 -12.58 -9.22
N ASP A 61 -8.17 -13.66 -9.47
CA ASP A 61 -9.02 -14.29 -8.47
C ASP A 61 -8.24 -14.64 -7.19
N ASN A 62 -8.88 -14.42 -6.04
CA ASN A 62 -8.35 -14.71 -4.70
C ASN A 62 -7.07 -13.94 -4.30
N ILE A 63 -6.56 -13.02 -5.13
CA ILE A 63 -5.32 -12.31 -4.79
C ILE A 63 -5.46 -11.55 -3.47
N LEU A 64 -6.59 -10.87 -3.24
CA LEU A 64 -6.83 -10.14 -1.99
C LEU A 64 -6.71 -11.07 -0.77
N GLN A 65 -7.28 -12.28 -0.85
CA GLN A 65 -7.13 -13.29 0.21
C GLN A 65 -5.65 -13.67 0.43
N VAL A 66 -4.88 -13.86 -0.65
CA VAL A 66 -3.44 -14.14 -0.56
C VAL A 66 -2.70 -12.99 0.10
N LEU A 67 -2.94 -11.74 -0.32
CA LEU A 67 -2.32 -10.56 0.26
C LEU A 67 -2.67 -10.40 1.75
N ARG A 68 -3.89 -10.77 2.16
CA ARG A 68 -4.30 -10.78 3.56
C ARG A 68 -3.44 -11.70 4.41
N LEU A 69 -3.19 -12.91 3.90
CA LEU A 69 -2.37 -13.91 4.57
C LEU A 69 -0.91 -13.46 4.64
N GLN A 70 -0.37 -12.89 3.55
CA GLN A 70 1.00 -12.34 3.54
C GLN A 70 1.16 -11.21 4.56
N LEU A 71 0.19 -10.29 4.64
CA LEU A 71 0.24 -9.20 5.60
C LEU A 71 0.16 -9.71 7.05
N LEU A 72 -0.68 -10.72 7.31
CA LEU A 72 -0.73 -11.39 8.62
C LEU A 72 0.62 -12.04 8.98
N GLN A 73 1.28 -12.68 8.01
CA GLN A 73 2.62 -13.25 8.20
C GLN A 73 3.67 -12.17 8.51
N CYS A 74 3.61 -10.99 7.86
CA CYS A 74 4.46 -9.85 8.22
C CYS A 74 4.28 -9.46 9.69
N VAL A 75 3.03 -9.36 10.16
CA VAL A 75 2.71 -9.00 11.56
C VAL A 75 3.28 -10.04 12.53
N GLN A 76 3.09 -11.32 12.23
CA GLN A 76 3.51 -12.42 13.11
C GLN A 76 5.04 -12.51 13.25
N LYS A 77 5.78 -12.29 12.16
CA LYS A 77 7.25 -12.34 12.18
C LYS A 77 7.91 -11.11 12.81
N MET A 78 7.15 -10.05 13.10
CA MET A 78 7.75 -8.84 13.66
C MET A 78 8.25 -8.99 15.10
N SER A 79 7.74 -9.97 15.86
CA SER A 79 8.26 -10.28 17.20
C SER A 79 9.69 -10.81 17.18
N ASP A 80 10.08 -11.44 16.06
CA ASP A 80 11.34 -12.17 15.93
C ASP A 80 12.43 -11.32 15.24
N GLY A 81 12.12 -10.05 14.93
CA GLY A 81 12.93 -9.17 14.10
C GLY A 81 12.61 -9.37 12.62
N LEU A 82 12.03 -8.35 11.98
CA LEU A 82 11.57 -8.47 10.60
C LEU A 82 12.75 -8.46 9.63
N GLU A 83 12.96 -9.56 8.92
CA GLU A 83 13.93 -9.66 7.83
C GLU A 83 13.67 -8.59 6.74
N GLU A 84 14.74 -8.09 6.12
CA GLU A 84 14.67 -7.05 5.07
C GLU A 84 13.72 -7.42 3.91
N GLN A 85 13.70 -8.70 3.54
CA GLN A 85 12.79 -9.21 2.51
C GLN A 85 11.32 -9.04 2.91
N GLN A 86 10.99 -9.31 4.17
CA GLN A 86 9.64 -9.20 4.70
C GLN A 86 9.24 -7.73 4.93
N GLN A 87 10.20 -6.87 5.30
CA GLN A 87 10.00 -5.41 5.32
C GLN A 87 9.62 -4.91 3.92
N THR A 88 10.39 -5.29 2.90
CA THR A 88 10.13 -4.93 1.49
C THR A 88 8.75 -5.40 1.05
N LEU A 89 8.39 -6.66 1.33
CA LEU A 89 7.07 -7.21 0.99
C LEU A 89 5.95 -6.42 1.69
N SER A 90 6.12 -6.12 2.97
CA SER A 90 5.11 -5.37 3.73
C SER A 90 4.87 -3.97 3.15
N LEU A 91 5.94 -3.30 2.72
CA LEU A 91 5.85 -1.99 2.08
C LEU A 91 5.14 -2.07 0.73
N LEU A 92 5.46 -3.08 -0.09
CA LEU A 92 4.77 -3.32 -1.36
C LEU A 92 3.27 -3.60 -1.16
N LEU A 93 2.90 -4.35 -0.13
CA LEU A 93 1.50 -4.61 0.23
C LEU A 93 0.77 -3.29 0.58
N VAL A 94 1.37 -2.44 1.41
CA VAL A 94 0.76 -1.15 1.76
C VAL A 94 0.64 -0.24 0.53
N LYS A 95 1.70 -0.15 -0.30
CA LYS A 95 1.68 0.58 -1.59
C LYS A 95 0.54 0.08 -2.49
N PHE A 96 0.36 -1.23 -2.61
CA PHE A 96 -0.74 -1.85 -3.35
C PHE A 96 -2.12 -1.40 -2.83
N PHE A 97 -2.34 -1.43 -1.51
CA PHE A 97 -3.62 -1.02 -0.93
C PHE A 97 -3.90 0.47 -1.08
N ILE A 98 -2.89 1.34 -0.96
CA ILE A 98 -3.04 2.79 -1.25
C ILE A 98 -3.62 2.98 -2.65
N ILE A 99 -3.01 2.33 -3.65
CA ILE A 99 -3.41 2.42 -5.05
C ILE A 99 -4.86 1.96 -5.24
N LEU A 100 -5.26 0.80 -4.68
CA LEU A 100 -6.63 0.32 -4.80
C LEU A 100 -7.65 1.25 -4.14
N CYS A 101 -7.34 1.77 -2.95
CA CYS A 101 -8.24 2.66 -2.22
C CYS A 101 -8.41 4.04 -2.89
N ARG A 102 -7.61 4.39 -3.92
CA ARG A 102 -7.90 5.56 -4.75
C ARG A 102 -9.17 5.40 -5.58
N ASN A 103 -9.60 4.17 -5.84
CA ASN A 103 -10.90 3.90 -6.43
C ASN A 103 -11.93 3.72 -5.31
N LEU A 104 -12.89 4.65 -5.21
CA LEU A 104 -13.93 4.62 -4.17
C LEU A 104 -14.70 3.28 -4.15
N ALA A 105 -14.93 2.67 -5.31
CA ALA A 105 -15.66 1.40 -5.39
C ALA A 105 -14.93 0.23 -4.71
N ASN A 106 -13.61 0.32 -4.53
CA ASN A 106 -12.82 -0.71 -3.87
C ASN A 106 -12.82 -0.55 -2.33
N VAL A 107 -13.15 0.65 -1.82
CA VAL A 107 -12.94 1.01 -0.40
C VAL A 107 -13.76 0.13 0.54
N GLU A 108 -14.99 -0.20 0.16
CA GLU A 108 -15.86 -1.05 0.98
C GLU A 108 -15.21 -2.42 1.20
N GLU A 109 -14.76 -3.08 0.14
CA GLU A 109 -14.16 -4.41 0.21
C GLU A 109 -12.83 -4.41 0.97
N ILE A 110 -11.97 -3.40 0.75
CA ILE A 110 -10.70 -3.28 1.46
C ILE A 110 -10.92 -2.90 2.94
N GLY A 111 -11.88 -2.01 3.22
CA GLY A 111 -12.17 -1.51 4.56
C GLY A 111 -12.87 -2.52 5.47
N MET A 112 -13.70 -3.42 4.92
CA MET A 112 -14.32 -4.51 5.68
C MET A 112 -13.34 -5.62 6.08
N CYS A 113 -12.20 -5.70 5.40
CA CYS A 113 -11.19 -6.72 5.68
C CYS A 113 -10.25 -6.33 6.83
N SER A 114 -9.54 -7.31 7.38
CA SER A 114 -8.59 -7.09 8.47
C SER A 114 -7.29 -6.38 8.06
N TYR A 115 -7.16 -5.93 6.81
CA TYR A 115 -5.93 -5.29 6.30
C TYR A 115 -5.54 -4.08 7.13
N ILE A 116 -6.49 -3.17 7.38
CA ILE A 116 -6.22 -1.96 8.17
C ILE A 116 -5.73 -2.31 9.57
N ASN A 117 -6.34 -3.30 10.23
CA ASN A 117 -5.93 -3.73 11.56
C ASN A 117 -4.49 -4.27 11.57
N HIS A 118 -4.11 -5.06 10.56
CA HIS A 118 -2.74 -5.55 10.42
C HIS A 118 -1.75 -4.40 10.13
N VAL A 119 -2.08 -3.47 9.24
CA VAL A 119 -1.22 -2.30 8.94
C VAL A 119 -1.05 -1.41 10.18
N ILE A 120 -2.13 -1.14 10.93
CA ILE A 120 -2.07 -0.35 12.18
C ILE A 120 -1.21 -1.05 13.23
N THR A 121 -1.38 -2.36 13.40
CA THR A 121 -0.54 -3.15 14.31
C THR A 121 0.92 -3.06 13.90
N MET A 122 1.21 -3.21 12.60
CA MET A 122 2.58 -3.11 12.09
C MET A 122 3.20 -1.75 12.34
N THR A 123 2.46 -0.69 12.01
CA THR A 123 2.86 0.70 12.21
C THR A 123 3.15 0.98 13.68
N THR A 124 2.33 0.46 14.59
CA THR A 124 2.52 0.62 16.04
C THR A 124 3.83 -0.02 16.51
N LEU A 125 4.11 -1.25 16.07
CA LEU A 125 5.35 -1.96 16.42
C LEU A 125 6.58 -1.25 15.86
N TYR A 126 6.53 -0.79 14.61
CA TYR A 126 7.60 0.01 14.02
C TYR A 126 7.87 1.32 14.76
N ILE A 127 6.83 2.06 15.14
CA ILE A 127 6.98 3.29 15.95
C ILE A 127 7.62 2.96 17.32
N GLN A 128 7.28 1.83 17.92
CA GLN A 128 7.91 1.40 19.17
C GLN A 128 9.42 1.10 18.98
N GLN A 129 9.79 0.45 17.88
CA GLN A 129 11.20 0.19 17.52
C GLN A 129 11.99 1.48 17.28
N LEU A 130 11.42 2.47 16.57
CA LEU A 130 12.04 3.79 16.38
C LEU A 130 12.31 4.48 17.72
N LYS A 131 11.33 4.42 18.64
CA LYS A 131 11.45 5.00 19.99
C LYS A 131 12.50 4.30 20.86
N SER A 132 12.71 3.00 20.72
CA SER A 132 13.73 2.28 21.51
C SER A 132 15.14 2.58 20.98
N LYS A 133 15.37 2.47 19.67
CA LYS A 133 16.68 2.71 19.04
C LYS A 133 17.18 4.15 19.22
N THR A 134 16.25 5.12 19.19
CA THR A 134 16.57 6.54 19.48
C THR A 134 17.12 6.74 20.90
N LYS A 135 16.67 5.93 21.87
CA LYS A 135 17.18 6.00 23.26
C LYS A 135 18.56 5.36 23.42
N GLU A 136 18.86 4.35 22.60
CA GLU A 136 20.12 3.58 22.67
C GLU A 136 21.28 4.22 21.88
N LYS A 137 21.05 5.37 21.22
CA LYS A 137 22.03 6.07 20.35
C LYS A 137 22.62 5.18 19.24
N GLU A 138 21.85 4.19 18.79
CA GLU A 138 22.25 3.37 17.64
C GLU A 138 22.10 4.17 16.35
N VAL A 139 23.18 4.27 15.57
CA VAL A 139 23.24 4.94 14.26
C VAL A 139 22.85 3.93 13.18
N GLU A 140 21.72 3.24 13.36
CA GLU A 140 21.16 2.42 12.28
C GLU A 140 20.29 3.27 11.37
N ASP A 141 20.29 2.94 10.07
CA ASP A 141 19.46 3.60 9.08
C ASP A 141 17.97 3.28 9.34
N GLN A 142 17.25 4.24 9.91
CA GLN A 142 15.82 4.12 10.24
C GLN A 142 14.91 4.42 9.05
N THR A 143 15.47 4.79 7.90
CA THR A 143 14.70 5.20 6.71
C THR A 143 13.67 4.16 6.23
N PRO A 144 13.90 2.82 6.27
CA PRO A 144 12.90 1.86 5.80
C PRO A 144 11.66 1.82 6.71
N ILE A 145 11.87 1.98 8.01
CA ILE A 145 10.80 1.99 9.01
C ILE A 145 9.97 3.28 8.85
N GLU A 146 10.63 4.43 8.73
CA GLU A 146 9.96 5.70 8.48
C GLU A 146 9.19 5.69 7.16
N GLU A 147 9.76 5.11 6.09
CA GLU A 147 9.08 4.94 4.82
C GLU A 147 7.80 4.12 4.98
N PHE A 148 7.86 2.99 5.69
CA PHE A 148 6.67 2.17 5.94
C PHE A 148 5.59 2.96 6.70
N VAL A 149 5.97 3.68 7.77
CA VAL A 149 5.01 4.47 8.57
C VAL A 149 4.34 5.55 7.71
N ARG A 150 5.10 6.26 6.88
CA ARG A 150 4.55 7.27 5.96
C ARG A 150 3.55 6.65 4.98
N HIS A 151 3.86 5.48 4.42
CA HIS A 151 2.93 4.76 3.53
C HIS A 151 1.69 4.26 4.28
N ALA A 152 1.83 3.79 5.52
CA ALA A 152 0.68 3.37 6.33
C ALA A 152 -0.30 4.53 6.61
N LEU A 153 0.23 5.75 6.85
CA LEU A 153 -0.60 6.95 6.98
C LEU A 153 -1.30 7.31 5.65
N ALA A 154 -0.58 7.24 4.53
CA ALA A 154 -1.16 7.44 3.20
C ALA A 154 -2.22 6.39 2.84
N PHE A 155 -2.10 5.16 3.37
CA PHE A 155 -3.12 4.14 3.25
C PHE A 155 -4.38 4.50 4.02
N CYS A 156 -4.24 4.94 5.29
CA CYS A 156 -5.37 5.43 6.08
C CYS A 156 -6.08 6.60 5.38
N GLU A 157 -5.30 7.57 4.89
CA GLU A 157 -5.83 8.68 4.10
C GLU A 157 -6.60 8.19 2.88
N SER A 158 -6.06 7.25 2.11
CA SER A 158 -6.72 6.76 0.90
C SER A 158 -7.98 5.95 1.20
N LEU A 159 -8.05 5.28 2.35
CA LEU A 159 -9.24 4.55 2.78
C LEU A 159 -10.39 5.49 3.18
N TYR A 160 -10.08 6.60 3.87
CA TYR A 160 -11.10 7.53 4.39
C TYR A 160 -11.34 8.75 3.49
N ASP A 161 -10.39 9.10 2.62
CA ASP A 161 -10.50 10.15 1.60
C ASP A 161 -9.88 9.70 0.25
N PRO A 162 -10.54 8.77 -0.47
CA PRO A 162 -10.11 8.25 -1.78
C PRO A 162 -9.82 9.31 -2.85
N TYR A 163 -10.37 10.51 -2.71
CA TYR A 163 -10.20 11.60 -3.68
C TYR A 163 -9.22 12.68 -3.21
N ARG A 164 -8.61 12.57 -2.02
CA ARG A 164 -7.73 13.61 -1.43
C ARG A 164 -8.43 14.98 -1.37
N ASN A 165 -9.72 14.98 -1.05
CA ASN A 165 -10.52 16.18 -0.87
C ASN A 165 -9.87 17.15 0.13
N TRP A 166 -9.29 16.66 1.23
CA TRP A 166 -8.67 17.55 2.21
C TRP A 166 -7.42 18.25 1.65
N ARG A 167 -6.58 17.53 0.87
CA ARG A 167 -5.41 18.13 0.21
C ARG A 167 -5.83 19.20 -0.80
N GLN A 168 -6.86 18.91 -1.59
CA GLN A 168 -7.42 19.84 -2.56
C GLN A 168 -7.94 21.11 -1.88
N ARG A 169 -8.66 20.98 -0.76
CA ARG A 169 -9.14 22.13 0.03
C ARG A 169 -8.00 22.99 0.57
N ILE A 170 -6.94 22.38 1.11
CA ILE A 170 -5.76 23.12 1.60
C ILE A 170 -5.04 23.84 0.45
N ALA A 171 -4.97 23.21 -0.73
CA ALA A 171 -4.40 23.82 -1.92
C ALA A 171 -5.31 24.88 -2.58
N GLY A 172 -6.49 25.19 -2.00
CA GLY A 172 -7.40 26.22 -2.48
C GLY A 172 -8.34 25.78 -3.60
N TYR A 173 -8.42 24.49 -3.93
CA TYR A 173 -9.39 23.96 -4.88
C TYR A 173 -10.76 23.81 -4.19
N VAL A 174 -11.73 24.63 -4.61
CA VAL A 174 -13.12 24.53 -4.18
C VAL A 174 -13.88 23.74 -5.24
N TRP A 175 -14.46 22.60 -4.86
CA TRP A 175 -15.44 21.92 -5.71
C TRP A 175 -16.67 22.82 -5.84
N THR A 176 -16.80 23.53 -6.95
CA THR A 176 -18.08 24.15 -7.31
C THR A 176 -19.02 23.02 -7.69
N SER A 177 -19.97 22.70 -6.81
CA SER A 177 -21.08 21.82 -7.13
C SER A 177 -21.95 22.49 -8.21
N THR A 178 -21.60 22.29 -9.47
CA THR A 178 -22.45 22.61 -10.61
C THR A 178 -22.57 21.36 -11.46
N GLY A 179 -23.69 20.66 -11.27
CA GLY A 179 -24.01 19.41 -11.97
C GLY A 179 -25.05 18.61 -11.19
N LEU A 180 -26.25 19.20 -11.05
CA LEU A 180 -27.49 18.45 -10.86
C LEU A 180 -27.76 17.61 -12.12
#